data_AF-A0A176FVU3-F1
#
_entry.id   AF-A0A176FVU3-F1
#
_cell.length_a   1.000
_cell.length_b   1.000
_cell.length_c   1.000
_cell.angle_alpha   90.00
_cell.angle_beta   90.00
_cell.angle_gamma   90.00
#
_symmetry.space_group_name_H-M   'P 1'
#
loop_
_entity.id
_entity.type
_entity.pdbx_description
1 polymer ?
#
loop_
_entity_poly.entity_id
_entity_poly.type
_entity_poly.pdbx_seq_one_letter_code
_entity_poly.pdbx_strand_id
1 'polypeptide(L)'
;MGMRKVMALAGLPLGLAACVMAPEGVNEQMIADYTLAASTIGCELKHDSDYLPVELQAGLTRQQALDITSYMLANDKAVSLPDGGVKLTTGACA
;
A
#
# COMPACT_ATOMS: atom_id res chain seq x y z
N MET A 1 4.57 -61.39 -6.58
CA MET A 1 3.63 -60.38 -7.13
C MET A 1 3.66 -59.16 -6.23
N GLY A 2 4.36 -58.10 -6.65
CA GLY A 2 4.34 -56.80 -5.96
C GLY A 2 4.21 -55.72 -7.01
N MET A 3 2.97 -55.32 -7.31
CA MET A 3 2.67 -54.27 -8.27
C MET A 3 1.57 -53.41 -7.68
N ARG A 4 1.87 -52.14 -7.39
CA ARG A 4 1.12 -51.01 -7.93
C ARG A 4 1.76 -49.69 -7.55
N LYS A 5 2.19 -49.01 -8.61
CA LYS A 5 2.58 -47.61 -8.72
C LYS A 5 1.45 -46.71 -8.21
N VAL A 6 1.78 -45.68 -7.42
CA VAL A 6 1.06 -44.40 -7.50
C VAL A 6 2.10 -43.28 -7.45
N MET A 7 2.19 -42.64 -8.61
CA MET A 7 2.95 -41.43 -8.94
C MET A 7 2.21 -40.25 -8.32
N ALA A 8 2.83 -39.54 -7.39
CA ALA A 8 2.33 -38.24 -6.92
C ALA A 8 3.38 -37.19 -7.28
N LEU A 9 3.26 -36.67 -8.51
CA LEU A 9 4.04 -35.52 -8.97
C LEU A 9 3.64 -34.31 -8.13
N ALA A 10 4.66 -33.64 -7.59
CA ALA A 10 4.60 -32.36 -6.96
C ALA A 10 3.91 -31.32 -7.87
N GLY A 11 2.73 -30.85 -7.46
CA GLY A 11 2.16 -29.59 -7.89
C GLY A 11 2.39 -28.57 -6.78
N LEU A 12 3.58 -27.99 -6.74
CA LEU A 12 3.85 -26.82 -5.90
C LEU A 12 2.99 -25.69 -6.49
N PRO A 13 1.98 -25.16 -5.76
CA PRO A 13 1.30 -23.97 -6.25
C PRO A 13 2.36 -22.86 -6.26
N LEU A 14 2.75 -22.44 -7.46
CA LEU A 14 3.46 -21.18 -7.67
C LEU A 14 2.52 -20.10 -7.13
N GLY A 15 2.71 -19.75 -5.86
CA GLY A 15 2.10 -18.58 -5.26
C GLY A 15 2.51 -17.41 -6.12
N LEU A 16 1.58 -16.91 -6.93
CA LEU A 16 1.67 -15.59 -7.50
C LEU A 16 1.70 -14.66 -6.29
N ALA A 17 2.90 -14.34 -5.81
CA ALA A 17 3.10 -13.15 -5.01
C ALA A 17 2.51 -12.03 -5.87
N ALA A 18 1.32 -11.59 -5.50
CA ALA A 18 0.71 -10.41 -6.08
C ALA A 18 1.61 -9.26 -5.65
N CYS A 19 2.69 -9.04 -6.40
CA CYS A 19 3.41 -7.78 -6.38
C CYS A 19 2.41 -6.75 -6.90
N VAL A 20 1.57 -6.23 -6.00
CA VAL A 20 0.82 -5.02 -6.27
C VAL A 20 1.88 -3.98 -6.58
N MET A 21 1.96 -3.62 -7.85
CA MET A 21 2.88 -2.63 -8.35
C MET A 21 2.48 -1.26 -7.83
N ALA A 22 3.46 -0.36 -7.68
CA ALA A 22 3.17 1.04 -7.42
C ALA A 22 2.25 1.61 -8.53
N PRO A 23 1.37 2.57 -8.20
CA PRO A 23 0.50 3.20 -9.18
C PRO A 23 1.26 3.82 -10.35
N GLU A 24 0.61 3.94 -11.51
CA GLU A 24 1.21 4.62 -12.65
C GLU A 24 1.55 6.08 -12.30
N GLY A 25 2.73 6.53 -12.70
CA GLY A 25 3.20 7.89 -12.40
C GLY A 25 3.55 8.14 -10.93
N VAL A 26 3.67 7.08 -10.11
CA VAL A 26 4.16 7.11 -8.74
C VAL A 26 5.41 6.25 -8.65
N ASN A 27 6.50 6.82 -8.13
CA ASN A 27 7.73 6.07 -7.82
C ASN A 27 7.92 5.90 -6.30
N GLU A 28 8.92 5.12 -5.90
CA GLU A 28 9.19 4.84 -4.48
C GLU A 28 9.54 6.09 -3.66
N GLN A 29 10.23 7.06 -4.26
CA GLN A 29 10.57 8.31 -3.58
C GLN A 29 9.31 9.11 -3.25
N MET A 30 8.35 9.19 -4.17
CA MET A 30 7.06 9.85 -3.95
C MET A 30 6.27 9.19 -2.82
N ILE A 31 6.34 7.86 -2.70
CA ILE A 31 5.73 7.12 -1.58
C ILE A 31 6.45 7.47 -0.27
N ALA A 32 7.78 7.56 -0.27
CA ALA A 32 8.53 7.95 0.92
C ALA A 32 8.18 9.38 1.36
N ASP A 33 8.19 10.33 0.42
CA ASP A 33 7.83 11.73 0.64
C ASP A 33 6.39 11.87 1.13
N TYR A 34 5.46 11.05 0.60
CA TYR A 34 4.09 10.98 1.08
C TYR A 34 4.00 10.54 2.54
N THR A 35 4.68 9.45 2.94
CA THR A 35 4.66 9.01 4.35
C THR A 35 5.31 10.03 5.28
N LEU A 36 6.38 10.69 4.82
CA LEU A 36 7.05 11.75 5.58
C LEU A 36 6.11 12.94 5.77
N ALA A 37 5.45 13.39 4.70
CA ALA A 37 4.49 14.48 4.76
C ALA A 37 3.28 14.12 5.65
N ALA A 38 2.74 12.91 5.54
CA ALA A 38 1.66 12.44 6.41
C ALA A 38 2.08 12.39 7.89
N SER A 39 3.34 12.09 8.20
CA SER A 39 3.85 12.12 9.58
C SER A 39 3.75 13.50 10.23
N THR A 40 3.79 14.57 9.44
CA THR A 40 3.69 15.96 9.95
C THR A 40 2.29 16.33 10.45
N ILE A 41 1.27 15.56 10.05
CA ILE A 41 -0.13 15.75 10.46
C ILE A 41 -0.64 14.58 11.32
N GLY A 42 0.25 13.68 11.76
CA GLY A 42 -0.09 12.57 12.65
C GLY A 42 -0.48 11.26 11.95
N CYS A 43 -0.12 11.08 10.68
CA CYS A 43 -0.31 9.82 9.92
C CYS A 43 -1.75 9.37 9.69
N GLU A 44 -2.72 10.22 10.01
CA GLU A 44 -4.15 9.95 9.84
C GLU A 44 -4.72 10.94 8.83
N LEU A 45 -5.34 10.41 7.79
CA LEU A 45 -6.03 11.14 6.73
C LEU A 45 -7.51 10.83 6.86
N LYS A 46 -8.20 11.62 7.69
CA LYS A 46 -9.61 11.40 8.04
C LYS A 46 -10.56 12.12 7.12
N HIS A 47 -10.12 13.27 6.63
CA HIS A 47 -10.91 14.15 5.79
C HIS A 47 -10.14 14.51 4.53
N ASP A 48 -10.85 14.89 3.47
CA ASP A 48 -10.23 15.36 2.23
C ASP A 48 -9.28 16.54 2.47
N SER A 49 -9.56 17.38 3.48
CA SER A 49 -8.70 18.50 3.87
C SER A 49 -7.32 18.08 4.37
N ASP A 50 -7.19 16.88 4.94
CA ASP A 50 -5.94 16.39 5.51
C ASP A 50 -4.93 16.05 4.41
N TYR A 51 -5.41 15.77 3.20
CA TYR A 51 -4.56 15.49 2.06
C TYR A 51 -3.86 16.73 1.52
N LEU A 52 -4.48 17.91 1.60
CA LEU A 52 -3.91 19.16 1.07
C LEU A 52 -2.49 19.45 1.58
N PRO A 53 -2.20 19.44 2.90
CA PRO A 53 -0.84 19.66 3.39
C PRO A 53 0.11 18.53 3.01
N VAL A 54 -0.37 17.30 2.84
CA VAL A 54 0.46 16.16 2.45
C VAL A 54 0.86 16.26 0.97
N GLU A 55 -0.10 16.56 0.11
CA GLU A 55 0.08 16.79 -1.34
C GLU A 55 1.07 17.91 -1.59
N LEU A 56 0.94 19.04 -0.89
CA LEU A 56 1.83 20.19 -1.02
C LEU A 56 3.28 19.84 -0.62
N GLN A 57 3.46 19.15 0.50
CA GLN A 57 4.78 18.81 1.02
C GLN A 57 5.48 17.73 0.19
N ALA A 58 4.73 16.73 -0.30
CA ALA A 58 5.25 15.64 -1.09
C ALA A 58 5.31 15.96 -2.61
N GLY A 59 4.82 17.13 -3.03
CA GLY A 59 4.78 17.53 -4.44
C GLY A 59 3.87 16.65 -5.30
N LEU A 60 2.75 16.19 -4.73
CA LEU A 60 1.82 15.26 -5.38
C LEU A 60 0.56 15.96 -5.89
N THR A 61 0.01 15.42 -6.96
CA THR A 61 -1.37 15.71 -7.35
C THR A 61 -2.36 15.00 -6.43
N ARG A 62 -3.61 15.49 -6.40
CA ARG A 62 -4.71 14.85 -5.68
C ARG A 62 -4.87 13.38 -6.06
N GLN A 63 -4.82 13.08 -7.36
CA GLN A 63 -4.98 11.70 -7.84
C GLN A 63 -3.83 10.80 -7.37
N GLN A 64 -2.59 11.26 -7.45
CA GLN A 64 -1.44 10.48 -6.97
C GLN A 64 -1.50 10.19 -5.48
N ALA A 65 -1.93 11.14 -4.64
CA ALA A 65 -2.10 10.92 -3.21
C ALA A 65 -3.19 9.87 -2.90
N LEU A 66 -4.31 9.91 -3.64
CA LEU A 66 -5.37 8.92 -3.55
C LEU A 66 -4.91 7.53 -4.03
N ASP A 67 -4.17 7.48 -5.13
CA ASP A 67 -3.64 6.24 -5.68
C ASP A 67 -2.60 5.61 -4.73
N ILE A 68 -1.72 6.42 -4.14
CA ILE A 68 -0.78 5.97 -3.09
C ILE A 68 -1.53 5.44 -1.87
N THR A 69 -2.57 6.14 -1.40
CA THR A 69 -3.37 5.67 -0.26
C THR A 69 -4.01 4.33 -0.55
N SER A 70 -4.64 4.20 -1.72
CA SER A 70 -5.29 2.97 -2.16
C SER A 70 -4.30 1.82 -2.29
N TYR A 71 -3.13 2.11 -2.86
CA TYR A 71 -2.00 1.19 -2.93
C TYR A 71 -1.55 0.74 -1.53
N MET A 72 -1.43 1.65 -0.57
CA MET A 72 -1.01 1.30 0.79
C MET A 72 -2.04 0.41 1.51
N LEU A 73 -3.32 0.72 1.38
CA LEU A 73 -4.41 -0.12 1.92
C LEU A 73 -4.37 -1.53 1.31
N ALA A 74 -4.15 -1.64 -0.01
CA ALA A 74 -4.08 -2.93 -0.70
C ALA A 74 -2.83 -3.76 -0.34
N ASN A 75 -1.81 -3.16 0.26
CA ASN A 75 -0.53 -3.80 0.63
C ASN A 75 -0.33 -3.90 2.15
N ASP A 76 -1.38 -3.74 2.95
CA ASP A 76 -1.31 -3.76 4.43
C ASP A 76 -0.32 -2.71 5.01
N LYS A 77 -0.08 -1.62 4.27
CA LYS A 77 0.77 -0.49 4.65
C LYS A 77 -0.03 0.69 5.24
N ALA A 78 -1.35 0.55 5.25
CA ALA A 78 -2.28 1.46 5.89
C ALA A 78 -3.54 0.68 6.30
N VAL A 79 -4.32 1.25 7.20
CA VAL A 79 -5.59 0.69 7.67
C VAL A 79 -6.72 1.72 7.51
N SER A 80 -7.90 1.25 7.10
CA SER A 80 -9.11 2.07 7.15
C SER A 80 -9.54 2.29 8.59
N LEU A 81 -9.90 3.53 8.92
CA LEU A 81 -10.42 3.90 10.22
C LEU A 81 -11.95 3.73 10.25
N PRO A 82 -12.55 3.42 11.42
CA PRO A 82 -14.01 3.24 11.54
C PRO A 82 -14.85 4.48 11.18
N ASP A 83 -14.24 5.66 11.24
CA ASP A 83 -14.85 6.96 10.94
C ASP A 83 -14.72 7.38 9.47
N GLY A 84 -14.15 6.53 8.61
CA GLY A 84 -14.05 6.77 7.16
C GLY A 84 -12.70 7.34 6.68
N GLY A 85 -11.70 7.41 7.57
CA GLY A 85 -10.34 7.82 7.25
C GLY A 85 -9.37 6.68 6.93
N VAL A 86 -8.10 7.03 6.73
CA VAL A 86 -6.99 6.10 6.57
C VAL A 86 -5.87 6.46 7.53
N LYS A 87 -5.29 5.45 8.17
CA LYS A 87 -4.07 5.58 8.97
C LYS A 87 -2.93 4.86 8.28
N LEU A 88 -1.84 5.57 8.01
CA LEU A 88 -0.63 4.96 7.48
C LEU A 88 0.11 4.22 8.60
N THR A 89 0.69 3.06 8.29
CA THR A 89 1.38 2.19 9.26
C THR A 89 2.76 1.77 8.75
N THR A 90 3.36 2.57 7.86
CA THR A 90 4.62 2.28 7.20
C THR A 90 5.47 3.54 7.03
N GLY A 91 6.74 3.36 6.68
CA GLY A 91 7.66 4.47 6.43
C GLY A 91 7.83 5.36 7.66
N ALA A 92 7.70 6.67 7.49
CA ALA A 92 7.74 7.63 8.60
C ALA A 92 6.51 7.54 9.54
N CYS A 93 5.51 6.73 9.18
CA CYS A 93 4.28 6.49 9.94
C CYS A 93 4.22 5.09 10.58
N ALA A 94 5.36 4.38 10.66
CA ALA A 94 5.49 3.10 11.35
C ALA A 94 5.82 3.28 12.85
#